data_AF-A0A2S2R4I4-F1
#
_entry.id   AF-A0A2S2R4I4-F1
#
_cell.length_a   1.000
_cell.length_b   1.000
_cell.length_c   1.000
_cell.angle_alpha   90.00
_cell.angle_beta   90.00
_cell.angle_gamma   90.00
#
_symmetry.space_group_name_H-M   'P 1'
#
loop_
_entity.id
_entity.type
_entity.pdbx_description
1 polymer ?
#
loop_
_entity_poly.entity_id
_entity_poly.type
_entity_poly.pdbx_seq_one_letter_code
_entity_poly.pdbx_strand_id
1 'polypeptide(L)'
;MFADYRVPQVLLYFGVLEYSEKLKETLKQDILLEHDTPEEVEIRAASVVAVNEIVCEVKKLMTQHQVHKICNSIMVDTYLWGYRRENAAILEDTPYHKTLNIYY
;
A
#
# COMPACT_ATOMS: atom_id res chain seq x y z
N MET A 1 -8.41 -0.56 -6.35
CA MET A 1 -7.43 0.21 -5.56
C MET A 1 -6.83 1.24 -6.48
N PHE A 2 -6.71 2.47 -6.03
CA PHE A 2 -5.90 3.49 -6.67
C PHE A 2 -4.56 3.52 -5.93
N ALA A 3 -3.47 3.16 -6.59
CA ALA A 3 -2.17 2.98 -5.94
C ALA A 3 -1.52 4.34 -5.60
N ASP A 4 -2.09 5.06 -4.64
CA ASP A 4 -1.52 6.26 -4.05
C ASP A 4 -0.15 5.97 -3.43
N TYR A 5 0.69 6.99 -3.32
CA TYR A 5 2.05 6.85 -2.83
C TYR A 5 2.13 6.49 -1.32
N ARG A 6 1.06 6.72 -0.55
CA ARG A 6 0.98 6.41 0.90
C ARG A 6 0.36 5.06 1.23
N VAL A 7 -0.47 4.49 0.36
CA VAL A 7 -1.06 3.16 0.61
C VAL A 7 0.02 2.06 0.77
N PRO A 8 1.08 2.01 -0.06
CA PRO A 8 2.20 1.09 0.12
C PRO A 8 2.90 1.24 1.48
N GLN A 9 2.92 2.46 2.05
CA GLN A 9 3.50 2.74 3.37
C GLN A 9 2.79 1.90 4.45
N VAL A 10 1.46 1.83 4.41
CA VAL A 10 0.67 1.07 5.38
C VAL A 10 0.83 -0.43 5.16
N LEU A 11 0.85 -0.87 3.90
CA LEU A 11 1.08 -2.28 3.57
C LEU A 11 2.45 -2.76 4.05
N LEU A 12 3.49 -1.92 3.91
CA LEU A 12 4.82 -2.20 4.46
C LEU A 12 4.79 -2.25 5.98
N TYR A 13 4.13 -1.29 6.64
CA TYR A 13 4.02 -1.26 8.10
C TYR A 13 3.31 -2.50 8.67
N PHE A 14 2.25 -2.98 8.01
CA PHE A 14 1.56 -4.22 8.37
C PHE A 14 2.33 -5.50 8.05
N GLY A 15 3.48 -5.41 7.38
CA GLY A 15 4.25 -6.56 6.92
C GLY A 15 3.61 -7.32 5.77
N VAL A 16 2.67 -6.69 5.04
CA VAL A 16 2.08 -7.26 3.82
C VAL A 16 3.04 -7.12 2.64
N LEU A 17 3.76 -6.00 2.57
CA LEU A 17 4.85 -5.80 1.62
C LEU A 17 6.18 -5.88 2.35
N GLU A 18 7.19 -6.38 1.64
CA GLU A 18 8.59 -6.33 2.05
C GLU A 18 9.43 -5.75 0.92
N TYR A 19 10.29 -4.80 1.25
CA TYR A 19 11.20 -4.18 0.30
C TYR A 19 12.60 -4.73 0.50
N SER A 20 13.36 -4.84 -0.59
CA SER A 20 14.79 -5.12 -0.50
C SER A 20 15.52 -4.03 0.30
N GLU A 21 16.64 -4.36 0.94
CA GLU A 21 17.42 -3.37 1.70
C GLU A 21 17.86 -2.20 0.82
N LYS A 22 18.25 -2.47 -0.43
CA LYS A 22 18.57 -1.42 -1.42
C LYS A 22 17.40 -0.44 -1.60
N LEU A 23 16.19 -0.96 -1.83
CA LEU A 23 15.01 -0.10 -2.03
C LEU A 23 14.67 0.69 -0.76
N LYS A 24 14.75 0.06 0.42
CA LYS A 24 14.55 0.74 1.72
C LYS A 24 15.54 1.89 1.91
N GLU A 25 16.82 1.67 1.63
CA GLU A 25 17.85 2.70 1.72
C GLU A 25 17.58 3.86 0.77
N THR A 26 17.23 3.57 -0.49
CA THR A 26 16.84 4.60 -1.48
C THR A 26 15.67 5.43 -0.98
N LEU A 27 14.61 4.80 -0.46
CA LEU A 27 13.42 5.51 0.00
C LEU A 27 13.68 6.35 1.27
N LYS A 28 14.61 5.92 2.14
CA LYS A 28 15.02 6.67 3.34
C LYS A 28 15.81 7.95 3.02
N GLN A 29 16.40 8.04 1.83
CA GLN A 29 17.11 9.26 1.38
C GLN A 29 16.16 10.39 0.99
N ASP A 30 14.85 10.15 1.02
CA ASP A 30 13.80 11.12 0.70
C ASP A 30 13.87 11.68 -0.73
N ILE A 31 14.47 10.92 -1.64
CA ILE A 31 14.59 11.29 -3.05
C ILE A 31 13.27 11.09 -3.80
N LEU A 32 13.08 11.88 -4.84
CA LEU A 32 12.01 11.65 -5.81
C LEU A 32 12.43 10.51 -6.74
N LEU A 33 11.63 9.45 -6.80
CA LEU A 33 11.73 8.45 -7.86
C LEU A 33 11.13 9.05 -9.13
N GLU A 34 11.86 8.92 -10.24
CA GLU A 34 11.35 9.30 -11.54
C GLU A 34 10.15 8.41 -11.92
N HIS A 35 9.21 8.99 -12.65
CA HIS A 35 8.07 8.25 -13.17
C HIS A 35 8.52 7.12 -14.10
N ASP A 36 7.82 5.98 -14.05
CA ASP A 36 8.11 4.77 -14.84
C ASP A 36 9.46 4.09 -14.54
N THR A 37 10.11 4.47 -13.44
CA THR A 37 11.26 3.70 -12.93
C THR A 37 10.81 2.32 -12.44
N PRO A 38 11.65 1.28 -12.60
CA PRO A 38 11.32 -0.06 -12.13
C PRO A 38 10.89 -0.09 -10.66
N GLU A 39 11.60 0.62 -9.78
CA GLU A 39 11.31 0.69 -8.35
C GLU A 39 9.91 1.27 -8.08
N GLU A 40 9.53 2.35 -8.78
CA GLU A 40 8.23 2.99 -8.64
C GLU A 40 7.09 2.07 -9.12
N VAL A 41 7.28 1.46 -10.29
CA VAL A 41 6.31 0.54 -10.90
C VAL A 41 6.15 -0.72 -10.06
N GLU A 42 7.23 -1.29 -9.54
CA GLU A 42 7.21 -2.47 -8.68
C GLU A 42 6.43 -2.21 -7.39
N ILE A 43 6.66 -1.08 -6.72
CA ILE A 43 5.91 -0.71 -5.51
C ILE A 43 4.41 -0.62 -5.78
N ARG A 44 4.02 0.04 -6.88
CA ARG A 44 2.60 0.18 -7.25
C ARG A 44 1.97 -1.16 -7.63
N ALA A 45 2.66 -1.94 -8.46
CA ALA A 45 2.18 -3.26 -8.89
C ALA A 45 2.00 -4.20 -7.69
N ALA A 46 3.01 -4.27 -6.80
CA ALA A 46 2.95 -5.07 -5.59
C ALA A 46 1.78 -4.65 -4.68
N SER A 47 1.51 -3.35 -4.57
CA SER A 47 0.38 -2.85 -3.79
C SER A 47 -0.97 -3.30 -4.36
N VAL A 48 -1.12 -3.32 -5.70
CA VAL A 48 -2.36 -3.77 -6.35
C VAL A 48 -2.59 -5.26 -6.09
N VAL A 49 -1.53 -6.06 -6.21
CA VAL A 49 -1.57 -7.50 -5.91
C VAL A 49 -1.93 -7.72 -4.44
N ALA A 50 -1.22 -7.06 -3.52
CA ALA A 50 -1.47 -7.16 -2.09
C ALA A 50 -2.92 -6.85 -1.71
N VAL A 51 -3.51 -5.77 -2.24
CA VAL A 51 -4.91 -5.44 -1.96
C VAL A 51 -5.88 -6.48 -2.53
N ASN A 52 -5.61 -7.03 -3.71
CA ASN A 52 -6.43 -8.11 -4.25
C ASN A 52 -6.36 -9.37 -3.37
N GLU A 53 -5.19 -9.73 -2.86
CA GLU A 53 -5.03 -10.85 -1.93
C GLU A 53 -5.74 -10.60 -0.60
N ILE A 54 -5.63 -9.40 -0.03
CA ILE A 54 -6.37 -8.99 1.17
C ILE A 54 -7.88 -9.13 0.95
N VAL A 55 -8.41 -8.68 -0.20
CA VAL A 55 -9.84 -8.83 -0.50
C VAL A 55 -10.25 -10.31 -0.53
N CYS A 56 -9.43 -11.18 -1.13
CA CYS A 56 -9.69 -12.61 -1.15
C CYS A 56 -9.70 -13.20 0.26
N GLU A 57 -8.72 -12.85 1.10
CA GLU A 57 -8.62 -13.38 2.45
C GLU A 57 -9.75 -12.88 3.36
N VAL A 58 -10.08 -11.59 3.28
CA VAL A 58 -11.22 -11.01 4.00
C VAL A 58 -12.53 -11.71 3.60
N LYS A 59 -12.74 -12.00 2.31
CA LYS A 59 -13.93 -12.76 1.86
C LYS A 59 -13.99 -14.18 2.42
N LYS A 60 -12.85 -14.87 2.57
CA LYS A 60 -12.80 -16.18 3.23
C LYS A 60 -13.23 -16.07 4.69
N LEU A 61 -12.64 -15.12 5.43
CA LEU A 61 -12.99 -14.86 6.82
C LEU A 61 -14.48 -14.50 6.98
N MET A 62 -15.02 -13.64 6.11
CA MET A 62 -16.44 -13.29 6.10
C MET A 62 -17.33 -14.52 5.90
N THR A 63 -16.93 -15.44 5.01
CA THR A 63 -17.66 -16.69 4.79
C THR A 63 -17.64 -17.57 6.04
N GLN A 64 -16.47 -17.73 6.68
CA GLN A 64 -16.30 -18.51 7.91
C GLN A 64 -17.13 -17.96 9.08
N HIS A 65 -17.21 -16.63 9.19
CA HIS A 65 -17.93 -15.94 10.25
C HIS A 65 -19.39 -15.58 9.88
N GLN A 66 -19.91 -16.07 8.75
CA GLN A 66 -21.29 -15.80 8.28
C GLN A 66 -21.61 -14.30 8.15
N VAL A 67 -20.62 -13.49 7.78
CA VAL A 67 -20.78 -12.06 7.55
C VAL A 67 -21.20 -11.79 6.10
N HIS A 68 -22.43 -11.32 5.92
CA HIS A 68 -22.97 -10.99 4.61
C HIS A 68 -22.80 -9.50 4.29
N LYS A 69 -21.58 -9.10 3.96
CA LYS A 69 -21.26 -7.75 3.47
C LYS A 69 -20.49 -7.82 2.15
N ILE A 70 -20.42 -6.70 1.44
CA ILE A 70 -19.54 -6.57 0.27
C ILE A 70 -18.13 -6.24 0.76
N CYS A 71 -17.12 -6.87 0.16
CA CYS A 71 -15.72 -6.47 0.29
C CYS A 71 -15.11 -6.44 -1.11
N ASN A 72 -14.53 -5.30 -1.48
CA ASN A 72 -13.85 -5.10 -2.75
C ASN A 72 -12.58 -4.25 -2.55
N SER A 73 -11.80 -4.08 -3.61
CA SER A 73 -10.52 -3.38 -3.52
C SER A 73 -10.66 -1.90 -3.21
N ILE A 74 -11.80 -1.27 -3.47
CA ILE A 74 -12.07 0.14 -3.11
C ILE A 74 -12.21 0.27 -1.59
N MET A 75 -12.90 -0.67 -0.94
CA MET A 75 -13.08 -0.63 0.52
C MET A 75 -11.75 -0.84 1.25
N VAL A 76 -10.93 -1.79 0.79
CA VAL A 76 -9.60 -2.03 1.37
C VAL A 76 -8.70 -0.82 1.17
N ASP A 77 -8.66 -0.25 -0.03
CA ASP A 77 -7.90 0.97 -0.35
C ASP A 77 -8.32 2.16 0.54
N THR A 78 -9.63 2.37 0.68
CA THR A 78 -10.20 3.42 1.54
C THR A 78 -9.80 3.21 3.00
N TYR A 79 -9.82 1.96 3.48
CA TYR A 79 -9.39 1.62 4.83
C TYR A 79 -7.90 1.91 5.04
N LEU A 80 -7.03 1.47 4.13
CA LEU A 80 -5.58 1.67 4.24
C LEU A 80 -5.23 3.16 4.23
N TRP A 81 -5.86 3.95 3.36
CA TRP A 81 -5.68 5.40 3.32
C TRP A 81 -6.20 6.09 4.60
N GLY A 82 -7.38 5.70 5.08
CA GLY A 82 -7.94 6.18 6.35
C GLY A 82 -7.00 5.87 7.53
N TYR A 83 -6.52 4.64 7.60
CA TYR A 83 -5.55 4.20 8.60
C TYR A 83 -4.29 5.06 8.58
N ARG A 84 -3.74 5.36 7.39
CA ARG A 84 -2.59 6.28 7.29
C ARG A 84 -2.91 7.64 7.89
N ARG A 85 -4.07 8.22 7.60
CA ARG A 85 -4.40 9.57 8.11
C ARG A 85 -4.53 9.58 9.62
N GLU A 86 -5.19 8.58 10.18
CA GLU A 86 -5.41 8.46 11.63
C GLU A 86 -4.12 8.14 12.40
N ASN A 87 -3.19 7.41 11.77
CA ASN A 87 -1.96 6.92 12.41
C ASN A 87 -0.70 7.60 11.84
N ALA A 88 -0.81 8.88 11.46
CA ALA A 88 0.26 9.61 10.79
C ALA A 88 1.59 9.59 11.55
N ALA A 89 1.55 9.79 12.86
CA ALA A 89 2.73 9.81 13.73
C ALA A 89 3.40 8.43 13.84
N ILE A 90 2.61 7.35 13.85
CA ILE A 90 3.14 5.97 13.95
C ILE A 90 3.85 5.59 12.65
N LEU A 91 3.34 6.08 11.52
CA LEU A 91 3.85 5.75 10.20
C LEU A 91 4.96 6.70 9.73
N GLU A 92 5.37 7.67 10.53
CA GLU A 92 6.34 8.70 10.12
C GLU A 92 7.69 8.10 9.70
N ASP A 93 8.17 7.10 10.43
CA ASP A 93 9.43 6.41 10.16
C ASP A 93 9.32 5.31 9.09
N THR A 94 8.11 5.00 8.62
CA THR A 94 7.93 3.97 7.59
C THR A 94 8.19 4.59 6.22
N PRO A 95 9.16 4.09 5.43
CA PRO A 95 9.49 4.69 4.13
C PRO A 95 8.36 4.51 3.12
N TYR A 96 8.28 5.45 2.18
CA TYR A 96 7.31 5.42 1.09
C TYR A 96 7.91 6.12 -0.14
N HIS A 97 7.48 5.74 -1.35
CA HIS A 97 7.97 6.36 -2.56
C HIS A 97 7.37 7.75 -2.77
N LYS A 98 8.13 8.64 -3.41
CA LYS A 98 7.67 9.95 -3.86
C LYS A 98 7.94 10.05 -5.35
N THR A 99 6.90 10.32 -6.13
CA THR A 99 7.01 10.42 -7.60
C THR A 99 6.11 11.55 -8.06
N LEU A 100 6.64 12.44 -8.90
CA LEU A 100 5.87 13.48 -9.56
C LEU A 100 5.38 12.96 -10.91
N ASN A 101 4.07 13.00 -11.17
CA ASN A 101 3.50 12.73 -12.48
C ASN A 101 2.12 13.44 -12.62
N ILE A 102 1.44 13.23 -13.74
CA ILE A 102 0.15 13.87 -14.05
C ILE A 102 -1.07 13.05 -13.62
N TYR A 103 -0.86 11.84 -13.14
CA TYR A 103 -1.91 10.89 -12.78
C TYR A 103 -2.29 10.96 -11.30
N TYR A 104 -1.43 11.58 -10.46
CA TYR A 104 -1.56 11.66 -9.00
C TYR A 104 -1.05 13.00 -8.46
#